data_AF-A0A7J4TE74-F1
#
_entry.id   AF-A0A7J4TE74-F1
#
_cell.length_a   1.000
_cell.length_b   1.000
_cell.length_c   1.000
_cell.angle_alpha   90.00
_cell.angle_beta   90.00
_cell.angle_gamma   90.00
#
_symmetry.space_group_name_H-M   'P 1'
#
loop_
_entity.id
_entity.type
_entity.pdbx_description
1 polymer ?
#
loop_
_entity_poly.entity_id
_entity_poly.type
_entity_poly.pdbx_seq_one_letter_code
_entity_poly.pdbx_strand_id
1 'polypeptide(L)'
;MGENILRNAPQEQCFRLANGRVLKNLHELANALVSMDERTFSHHVTPARNDFSNWIAGVFGEEELARQIRGLRSREEISRKLGEALKEAGKRYLAQKIERKRQEQKKVYAVQKAQKAPVQLSEVPHGEQKKDAAEQPPARQEEEPARQSPAQKDAAIGEKLEALFRKVNEEKGGPSPGIEEGAKHLEWLKHHRFFSADFIYGFLAGLLLTVIGVLLYAKLIA
;
A
#
# COMPACT_ATOMS: atom_id res chain seq x y z
N MET A 1 16.41 9.97 -2.36
CA MET A 1 16.06 8.68 -1.73
C MET A 1 15.37 7.85 -2.79
N GLY A 2 15.98 6.73 -3.16
CA GLY A 2 15.44 5.81 -4.16
C GLY A 2 14.36 4.92 -3.57
N GLU A 3 13.63 4.21 -4.43
CA GLU A 3 12.65 3.19 -4.02
C GLU A 3 13.32 1.92 -3.47
N ASN A 4 14.65 1.88 -3.48
CA ASN A 4 15.45 0.74 -3.06
C ASN A 4 15.20 0.33 -1.61
N ILE A 5 14.77 1.25 -0.74
CA ILE A 5 14.51 0.91 0.67
C ILE A 5 13.31 0.00 0.91
N LEU A 6 12.44 -0.15 -0.09
CA LEU A 6 11.24 -0.99 0.02
C LEU A 6 11.49 -2.43 -0.43
N ARG A 7 12.69 -2.74 -0.95
CA ARG A 7 13.05 -4.06 -1.47
C ARG A 7 13.75 -4.92 -0.43
N ASN A 8 13.86 -6.22 -0.71
CA ASN A 8 14.75 -7.11 0.02
C ASN A 8 16.18 -7.02 -0.51
N ALA A 9 17.15 -7.09 0.38
CA ALA A 9 18.55 -7.32 0.07
C ALA A 9 18.72 -8.67 -0.66
N PRO A 10 19.71 -8.79 -1.56
CA PRO A 10 20.17 -10.08 -2.06
C PRO A 10 20.51 -11.05 -0.92
N GLN A 11 20.36 -12.36 -1.15
CA GLN A 11 20.50 -13.37 -0.09
C GLN A 11 21.86 -13.31 0.61
N GLU A 12 22.92 -13.12 -0.17
CA GLU A 12 24.32 -12.95 0.23
C GLU A 12 24.62 -11.61 0.91
N GLN A 13 23.71 -10.64 0.81
CA GLN A 13 23.86 -9.29 1.38
C GLN A 13 22.86 -9.02 2.52
N CYS A 14 22.16 -10.05 3.03
CA CYS A 14 21.32 -9.89 4.22
C CYS A 14 22.17 -9.55 5.45
N PHE A 15 21.63 -8.74 6.36
CA PHE A 15 22.33 -8.38 7.58
C PHE A 15 22.21 -9.49 8.62
N ARG A 16 23.33 -9.90 9.24
CA ARG A 16 23.32 -10.89 10.33
C ARG A 16 23.56 -10.19 11.66
N LEU A 17 22.59 -10.32 12.57
CA LEU A 17 22.70 -9.85 13.93
C LEU A 17 23.61 -10.78 14.75
N ALA A 18 24.16 -10.26 15.86
CA ALA A 18 25.10 -11.01 16.70
C ALA A 18 24.44 -12.22 17.38
N ASN A 19 23.11 -12.18 17.54
CA ASN A 19 22.28 -13.27 18.04
C ASN A 19 21.90 -14.31 16.96
N GLY A 20 22.44 -14.21 15.75
CA GLY A 20 22.20 -15.14 14.65
C GLY A 20 20.97 -14.81 13.78
N ARG A 21 20.11 -13.87 14.19
CA ARG A 21 18.95 -13.45 13.39
C ARG A 21 19.41 -12.75 12.10
N VAL A 22 18.73 -13.06 11.00
CA VAL A 22 19.02 -12.46 9.68
C VAL A 22 17.93 -11.44 9.34
N LEU A 23 18.34 -10.26 8.88
CA LEU A 23 17.46 -9.18 8.42
C LEU A 23 17.62 -9.01 6.91
N LYS A 24 16.49 -9.01 6.19
CA LYS A 24 16.45 -8.97 4.73
C LYS A 24 16.19 -7.59 4.18
N ASN A 25 15.61 -6.68 4.95
CA ASN A 25 15.22 -5.35 4.48
C ASN A 25 15.22 -4.33 5.63
N LEU A 26 15.03 -3.06 5.29
CA LEU A 26 15.05 -1.97 6.27
C LEU A 26 13.83 -1.97 7.19
N HIS A 27 12.70 -2.55 6.76
CA HIS A 27 11.51 -2.70 7.59
C HIS A 27 11.76 -3.70 8.73
N GLU A 28 12.37 -4.85 8.42
CA GLU A 28 12.81 -5.83 9.41
C GLU A 28 13.83 -5.25 10.39
N LEU A 29 14.76 -4.41 9.91
CA LEU A 29 15.70 -3.69 10.78
C LEU A 29 14.98 -2.71 11.71
N ALA A 30 14.08 -1.87 11.19
CA ALA A 30 13.33 -0.91 11.99
C ALA A 30 12.54 -1.60 13.11
N ASN A 31 11.89 -2.73 12.80
CA ASN A 31 11.14 -3.54 13.76
C ASN A 31 12.07 -4.25 14.75
N ALA A 32 13.18 -4.82 14.27
CA ALA A 32 14.13 -5.51 15.12
C ALA A 32 14.72 -4.55 16.17
N LEU A 33 15.03 -3.30 15.80
CA LEU A 33 15.59 -2.31 16.73
C LEU A 33 14.69 -2.02 17.94
N VAL A 34 13.37 -2.13 17.81
CA VAL A 34 12.43 -1.87 18.92
C VAL A 34 12.58 -2.89 20.05
N SER A 35 12.87 -4.15 19.72
CA SER A 35 12.99 -5.24 20.69
C SER A 35 14.41 -5.83 20.78
N MET A 36 15.38 -5.22 20.09
CA MET A 36 16.78 -5.66 20.10
C MET A 36 17.39 -5.44 21.47
N ASP A 37 18.05 -6.46 22.04
CA ASP A 37 18.75 -6.32 23.30
C ASP A 37 20.02 -5.45 23.15
N GLU A 38 20.44 -4.84 24.26
CA GLU A 38 21.56 -3.88 24.26
C GLU A 38 22.89 -4.53 23.85
N ARG A 39 23.09 -5.81 24.18
CA ARG A 39 24.31 -6.54 23.82
C ARG A 39 24.39 -6.77 22.32
N THR A 40 23.30 -7.18 21.69
CA THR A 40 23.21 -7.31 20.23
C THR A 40 23.40 -5.97 19.55
N PHE A 41 22.77 -4.91 20.06
CA PHE A 41 22.86 -3.57 19.47
C PHE A 41 24.29 -2.99 19.53
N SER A 42 24.91 -3.02 20.71
CA SER A 42 26.27 -2.50 20.93
C SER A 42 27.36 -3.23 20.15
N HIS A 43 27.10 -4.45 19.68
CA HIS A 43 28.00 -5.17 18.77
C HIS A 43 28.11 -4.49 17.39
N HIS A 44 27.00 -3.92 16.92
CA HIS A 44 26.87 -3.30 15.59
C HIS A 44 27.01 -1.77 15.64
N VAL A 45 26.73 -1.17 16.80
CA VAL A 45 26.80 0.28 17.00
C VAL A 45 27.75 0.59 18.14
N THR A 46 28.89 1.16 17.80
CA THR A 46 29.93 1.59 18.74
C THR A 46 30.16 3.10 18.59
N PRO A 47 30.95 3.74 19.48
CA PRO A 47 31.34 5.14 19.29
C PRO A 47 31.99 5.39 17.91
N ALA A 48 32.79 4.44 17.42
CA ALA A 48 33.57 4.58 16.20
C ALA A 48 32.84 4.14 14.91
N ARG A 49 31.90 3.18 14.99
CA ARG A 49 31.20 2.63 13.81
C ARG A 49 29.72 2.37 14.03
N ASN A 50 28.96 2.40 12.94
CA ASN A 50 27.57 1.98 12.89
C ASN A 50 27.38 1.06 11.67
N ASP A 51 27.29 -0.24 11.93
CA ASP A 51 27.26 -1.26 10.87
C ASP A 51 25.91 -1.24 10.11
N PHE A 52 24.83 -0.77 10.74
CA PHE A 52 23.56 -0.53 10.05
C PHE A 52 23.67 0.57 9.00
N SER A 53 24.38 1.67 9.31
CA SER A 53 24.65 2.74 8.35
C SER A 53 25.41 2.23 7.12
N ASN A 54 26.46 1.43 7.36
CA ASN A 54 27.26 0.84 6.29
C ASN A 54 26.43 -0.11 5.42
N TRP A 55 25.57 -0.92 6.03
CA TRP A 55 24.68 -1.82 5.30
C TRP A 55 23.66 -1.08 4.44
N ILE A 56 23.05 0.00 4.97
CA ILE A 56 22.10 0.84 4.23
C ILE A 56 22.75 1.46 2.99
N ALA A 57 23.94 2.04 3.14
CA ALA A 57 24.68 2.61 2.02
C ALA A 57 25.07 1.52 1.01
N GLY A 58 25.74 0.46 1.47
CA GLY A 58 26.33 -0.54 0.59
C GLY A 58 25.32 -1.45 -0.14
N VAL A 59 24.18 -1.78 0.50
CA VAL A 59 23.22 -2.74 -0.05
C VAL A 59 22.02 -2.05 -0.70
N PHE A 60 21.57 -0.92 -0.15
CA PHE A 60 20.39 -0.21 -0.66
C PHE A 60 20.76 1.03 -1.48
N GLY A 61 22.01 1.48 -1.44
CA GLY A 61 22.46 2.68 -2.15
C GLY A 61 21.92 3.97 -1.55
N GLU A 62 21.47 3.94 -0.29
CA GLU A 62 20.85 5.11 0.36
C GLU A 62 21.86 5.88 1.22
N GLU A 63 22.79 6.54 0.53
CA GLU A 63 23.87 7.31 1.15
C GLU A 63 23.36 8.38 2.12
N GLU A 64 22.27 9.07 1.76
CA GLU A 64 21.74 10.14 2.60
C GLU A 64 21.13 9.61 3.91
N LEU A 65 20.39 8.51 3.84
CA LEU A 65 19.82 7.88 5.03
C LEU A 65 20.94 7.30 5.90
N ALA A 66 21.90 6.62 5.28
CA ALA A 66 23.07 6.08 5.96
C ALA A 66 23.85 7.19 6.70
N ARG A 67 24.09 8.32 6.05
CA ARG A 67 24.75 9.50 6.64
C ARG A 67 23.98 10.03 7.85
N GLN A 68 22.66 10.14 7.73
CA GLN A 68 21.79 10.63 8.81
C GLN A 68 21.81 9.71 10.04
N ILE A 69 21.88 8.39 9.85
CA ILE A 69 21.92 7.45 10.98
C ILE A 69 23.33 7.15 11.51
N ARG A 70 24.39 7.47 10.75
CA ARG A 70 25.79 7.14 11.08
C ARG A 70 26.19 7.65 12.48
N GLY A 71 25.70 8.82 12.88
CA GLY A 71 25.99 9.44 14.18
C GLY A 71 25.07 9.01 15.33
N LEU A 72 23.96 8.33 15.04
CA LEU A 72 22.98 7.95 16.05
C LEU A 72 23.48 6.77 16.89
N ARG A 73 23.18 6.79 18.19
CA ARG A 73 23.66 5.79 19.17
C ARG A 73 22.54 5.16 19.99
N SER A 74 21.30 5.56 19.76
CA SER A 74 20.12 4.94 20.38
C SER A 74 19.37 4.07 19.37
N ARG A 75 18.87 2.93 19.83
CA ARG A 75 17.98 2.04 19.08
C ARG A 75 16.73 2.79 18.61
N GLU A 76 16.16 3.57 19.51
CA GLU A 76 14.94 4.35 19.31
C GLU A 76 15.14 5.45 18.26
N GLU A 77 16.27 6.16 18.30
CA GLU A 77 16.60 7.19 17.31
C GLU A 77 16.75 6.61 15.91
N ILE A 78 17.50 5.50 15.78
CA ILE A 78 17.71 4.83 14.51
C ILE A 78 16.39 4.27 13.99
N SER A 79 15.61 3.58 14.84
CA SER A 79 14.32 3.01 14.47
C SER A 79 13.34 4.08 14.00
N ARG A 80 13.22 5.21 14.74
CA ARG A 80 12.40 6.35 14.35
C ARG A 80 12.82 6.88 12.98
N LYS A 81 14.13 7.09 12.77
CA LYS A 81 14.65 7.64 11.52
C LYS A 81 14.38 6.72 10.32
N LEU A 82 14.54 5.42 10.51
CA LEU A 82 14.20 4.41 9.49
C LEU A 82 12.69 4.39 9.21
N GLY A 83 11.85 4.45 10.24
CA GLY A 83 10.39 4.47 10.11
C GLY A 83 9.89 5.67 9.31
N GLU A 84 10.44 6.87 9.58
CA GLU A 84 10.16 8.08 8.80
C GLU A 84 10.53 7.89 7.32
N ALA A 85 11.74 7.40 7.04
CA ALA A 85 12.21 7.18 5.68
C ALA A 85 11.32 6.17 4.92
N LEU A 86 10.98 5.05 5.55
CA LEU A 86 10.11 4.02 4.98
C LEU A 86 8.69 4.56 4.69
N LYS A 87 8.13 5.34 5.61
CA LYS A 87 6.81 5.96 5.44
C LYS A 87 6.81 6.91 4.24
N GLU A 88 7.83 7.76 4.11
CA GLU A 88 7.94 8.69 2.98
C GLU A 88 8.17 7.98 1.65
N ALA A 89 9.00 6.93 1.61
CA ALA A 89 9.14 6.12 0.40
C ALA A 89 7.84 5.42 0.01
N GLY A 90 7.10 4.86 0.97
CA GLY A 90 5.81 4.22 0.72
C GLY A 90 4.78 5.17 0.11
N LYS A 91 4.67 6.40 0.65
CA LYS A 91 3.80 7.45 0.09
C LYS A 91 4.17 7.79 -1.36
N ARG A 92 5.47 7.97 -1.64
CA ARG A 92 5.97 8.29 -2.99
C ARG A 92 5.69 7.17 -3.98
N TYR A 93 5.90 5.93 -3.59
CA TYR A 93 5.59 4.76 -4.42
C TYR A 93 4.10 4.71 -4.76
N LEU A 94 3.22 4.93 -3.77
CA LEU A 94 1.78 4.92 -3.99
C LEU A 94 1.34 6.06 -4.93
N ALA A 95 1.88 7.26 -4.73
CA ALA A 95 1.59 8.41 -5.60
C ALA A 95 1.99 8.15 -7.06
N GLN A 96 3.20 7.60 -7.29
CA GLN A 96 3.66 7.23 -8.64
C GLN A 96 2.79 6.15 -9.27
N LYS A 97 2.40 5.13 -8.49
CA LYS A 97 1.54 4.04 -8.96
C LYS A 97 0.16 4.55 -9.39
N ILE A 98 -0.42 5.47 -8.63
CA ILE A 98 -1.71 6.11 -8.96
C ILE A 98 -1.58 6.91 -10.26
N GLU A 99 -0.54 7.74 -10.38
CA GLU A 99 -0.33 8.58 -11.56
C GLU A 99 -0.11 7.73 -12.82
N ARG A 100 0.67 6.65 -12.72
CA ARG A 100 0.85 5.71 -13.84
C ARG A 100 -0.48 5.12 -14.32
N LYS A 101 -1.33 4.65 -13.40
CA LYS A 101 -2.66 4.13 -13.76
C LYS A 101 -3.53 5.19 -14.44
N ARG A 102 -3.49 6.44 -13.96
CA ARG A 102 -4.20 7.56 -14.57
C ARG A 102 -3.74 7.82 -16.00
N GLN A 103 -2.42 7.78 -16.25
CA GLN A 103 -1.86 7.96 -17.58
C GLN A 103 -2.22 6.82 -18.52
N GLU A 104 -2.17 5.57 -18.04
CA GLU A 104 -2.61 4.38 -18.80
C GLU A 104 -4.09 4.50 -19.19
N GLN A 105 -4.96 4.87 -18.24
CA GLN A 105 -6.38 5.08 -18.52
C GLN A 105 -6.63 6.21 -19.53
N LYS A 106 -5.89 7.33 -19.43
CA LYS A 106 -5.98 8.45 -20.37
C LYS A 106 -5.57 8.03 -21.79
N LYS A 107 -4.52 7.22 -21.92
CA LYS A 107 -4.10 6.64 -23.22
C LYS A 107 -5.17 5.76 -23.81
N VAL A 108 -5.77 4.87 -23.02
CA VAL A 108 -6.86 3.98 -23.46
C VAL A 108 -8.06 4.80 -23.95
N TYR A 109 -8.47 5.82 -23.21
CA TYR A 109 -9.57 6.70 -23.62
C TYR A 109 -9.27 7.46 -24.93
N ALA A 110 -8.04 7.97 -25.10
CA ALA A 110 -7.64 8.67 -26.31
C ALA A 110 -7.71 7.76 -27.56
N VAL A 111 -7.24 6.52 -27.44
CA VAL A 111 -7.31 5.52 -28.53
C VAL A 111 -8.77 5.21 -28.89
N GLN A 112 -9.62 4.96 -27.89
CA GLN A 112 -11.05 4.69 -28.11
C GLN A 112 -11.77 5.88 -28.77
N LYS A 113 -11.42 7.12 -28.37
CA LYS A 113 -11.99 8.34 -28.95
C LYS A 113 -11.56 8.52 -30.41
N ALA A 114 -10.30 8.24 -30.74
CA ALA A 114 -9.80 8.32 -32.11
C ALA A 114 -10.46 7.28 -33.03
N GLN A 115 -10.70 6.06 -32.54
CA GLN A 115 -11.39 5.01 -33.29
C GLN A 115 -12.88 5.28 -33.53
N LYS A 116 -13.51 6.07 -32.64
CA LYS A 116 -14.92 6.48 -32.76
C LYS A 116 -15.12 7.78 -33.55
N ALA A 117 -14.05 8.45 -33.98
CA ALA A 117 -14.18 9.63 -34.83
C ALA A 117 -14.79 9.20 -36.17
N PRO A 118 -15.86 9.86 -36.64
CA PRO A 118 -16.47 9.52 -37.92
C PRO A 118 -15.39 9.63 -39.00
N VAL A 119 -15.13 8.52 -39.68
CA VAL A 119 -14.34 8.51 -40.91
C VAL A 119 -15.02 9.53 -41.81
N GLN A 120 -14.37 10.67 -42.03
CA GLN A 120 -14.82 11.61 -43.05
C GLN A 120 -14.82 10.81 -44.35
N LEU A 121 -16.02 10.42 -44.78
CA LEU A 121 -16.27 9.76 -46.04
C LEU A 121 -15.77 10.77 -47.08
N SER A 122 -14.60 10.51 -47.64
CA SER A 122 -14.06 11.29 -48.75
C SER A 122 -15.17 11.42 -49.76
N GLU A 123 -15.56 12.66 -50.05
CA GLU A 123 -16.60 13.02 -50.99
C GLU A 123 -16.43 12.21 -52.26
N VAL A 124 -17.27 11.18 -52.43
CA VAL A 124 -17.44 10.53 -53.71
C VAL A 124 -18.08 11.60 -54.60
N PRO A 125 -17.47 11.96 -55.75
CA PRO A 125 -18.03 12.96 -56.65
C PRO A 125 -19.46 12.56 -57.01
N HIS A 126 -20.39 13.45 -56.70
CA HIS A 126 -21.82 13.27 -56.86
C HIS A 126 -22.14 13.13 -58.36
N GLY A 127 -22.34 11.89 -58.81
CA GLY A 127 -23.11 11.59 -60.01
C GLY A 127 -24.58 11.49 -59.60
N GLU A 128 -25.39 12.46 -60.01
CA GLU A 128 -26.85 12.44 -59.88
C GLU A 128 -27.43 11.11 -60.38
N GLN A 129 -28.20 10.42 -59.53
CA GLN A 129 -29.25 9.53 -60.02
C GLN A 129 -30.42 9.38 -59.04
N LYS A 130 -31.60 9.41 -59.66
CA LYS A 130 -32.98 9.51 -59.17
C LYS A 130 -33.43 8.38 -58.23
N LYS A 131 -34.32 8.78 -57.31
CA LYS A 131 -35.65 8.20 -56.99
C LYS A 131 -35.82 6.68 -57.25
N ASP A 132 -36.10 5.90 -56.20
CA ASP A 132 -37.47 5.47 -55.86
C ASP A 132 -37.54 4.61 -54.56
N ALA A 133 -38.68 4.79 -53.87
CA ALA A 133 -39.44 3.91 -52.98
C ALA A 133 -38.79 2.83 -52.07
N ALA A 134 -39.04 3.02 -50.77
CA ALA A 134 -39.62 2.06 -49.79
C ALA A 134 -38.96 0.70 -49.52
N GLU A 135 -38.45 0.52 -48.29
CA GLU A 135 -38.88 -0.58 -47.40
C GLU A 135 -38.35 -0.38 -45.96
N GLN A 136 -39.23 -0.57 -44.97
CA GLN A 136 -38.90 -0.58 -43.53
C GLN A 136 -38.31 -1.94 -43.14
N PRO A 137 -37.20 -2.02 -42.39
CA PRO A 137 -36.76 -3.28 -41.79
C PRO A 137 -37.48 -3.56 -40.47
N PRO A 138 -37.78 -4.82 -40.14
CA PRO A 138 -38.49 -5.20 -38.94
C PRO A 138 -37.61 -5.07 -37.69
N ALA A 139 -38.27 -4.72 -36.59
CA ALA A 139 -37.71 -4.55 -35.26
C ALA A 139 -36.93 -5.77 -34.80
N ARG A 140 -35.64 -5.58 -34.52
CA ARG A 140 -34.76 -6.54 -33.86
C ARG A 140 -34.93 -6.38 -32.36
N GLN A 141 -35.50 -7.40 -31.70
CA GLN A 141 -35.54 -7.49 -30.24
C GLN A 141 -34.12 -7.73 -29.74
N GLU A 142 -33.53 -6.74 -29.09
CA GLU A 142 -32.30 -6.90 -28.32
C GLU A 142 -32.63 -7.61 -27.01
N GLU A 143 -32.28 -8.90 -26.92
CA GLU A 143 -32.26 -9.61 -25.64
C GLU A 143 -31.12 -9.06 -24.78
N GLU A 144 -31.49 -8.40 -23.69
CA GLU A 144 -30.61 -7.87 -22.67
C GLU A 144 -29.98 -9.04 -21.87
N PRO A 145 -28.66 -9.28 -21.92
CA PRO A 145 -28.05 -10.32 -21.10
C PRO A 145 -28.14 -9.90 -19.63
N ALA A 146 -28.84 -10.72 -18.84
CA ALA A 146 -29.11 -10.54 -17.42
C ALA A 146 -27.88 -10.02 -16.66
N ARG A 147 -27.95 -8.76 -16.22
CA ARG A 147 -26.97 -8.15 -15.31
C ARG A 147 -27.04 -8.84 -13.96
N GLN A 148 -26.11 -9.74 -13.71
CA GLN A 148 -25.84 -10.21 -12.35
C GLN A 148 -25.42 -9.02 -11.48
N SER A 149 -26.10 -8.90 -10.33
CA SER A 149 -25.89 -7.83 -9.35
C SER A 149 -24.43 -7.80 -8.86
N PRO A 150 -23.83 -6.61 -8.62
CA PRO A 150 -22.49 -6.48 -8.04
C PRO A 150 -22.28 -7.34 -6.78
N ALA A 151 -23.32 -7.52 -5.96
CA ALA A 151 -23.27 -8.33 -4.74
C ALA A 151 -23.06 -9.83 -5.00
N GLN A 152 -23.48 -10.35 -6.15
CA GLN A 152 -23.30 -11.77 -6.52
C GLN A 152 -21.87 -12.05 -7.01
N LYS A 153 -21.20 -11.03 -7.58
CA LYS A 153 -19.79 -11.15 -8.02
C LYS A 153 -18.83 -11.16 -6.84
N ASP A 154 -19.13 -10.39 -5.79
CA ASP A 154 -18.29 -10.34 -4.59
C ASP A 154 -18.35 -11.66 -3.79
N ALA A 155 -19.52 -12.31 -3.73
CA ALA A 155 -19.68 -13.63 -3.11
C ALA A 155 -18.89 -14.72 -3.87
N ALA A 156 -18.97 -14.73 -5.21
CA ALA A 156 -18.25 -15.69 -6.04
C ALA A 156 -16.72 -15.52 -5.97
N ILE A 157 -16.23 -14.29 -5.76
CA ILE A 157 -14.80 -14.03 -5.55
C ILE A 157 -14.35 -14.55 -4.18
N GLY A 158 -15.14 -14.36 -3.13
CA GLY A 158 -14.85 -14.86 -1.79
C GLY A 158 -14.73 -16.38 -1.75
N GLU A 159 -15.69 -17.09 -2.35
CA GLU A 159 -15.70 -18.56 -2.40
C GLU A 159 -14.49 -19.11 -3.19
N LYS A 160 -14.14 -18.46 -4.30
CA LYS A 160 -12.96 -18.83 -5.09
C LYS A 160 -11.64 -18.55 -4.37
N LEU A 161 -11.58 -17.50 -3.54
CA LEU A 161 -10.41 -17.20 -2.72
C LEU A 161 -10.21 -18.22 -1.61
N GLU A 162 -11.28 -18.60 -0.90
CA GLU A 162 -11.22 -19.62 0.14
C GLU A 162 -10.79 -20.97 -0.41
N ALA A 163 -11.32 -21.37 -1.58
CA ALA A 163 -10.91 -22.61 -2.25
C ALA A 163 -9.42 -22.60 -2.62
N LEU A 164 -8.88 -21.45 -3.07
CA LEU A 164 -7.45 -21.29 -3.35
C LEU A 164 -6.61 -21.37 -2.07
N PHE A 165 -7.03 -20.72 -0.98
CA PHE A 165 -6.31 -20.78 0.30
C PHE A 165 -6.29 -22.21 0.86
N ARG A 166 -7.39 -22.94 0.75
CA ARG A 166 -7.49 -24.34 1.19
C ARG A 166 -6.53 -25.24 0.41
N LYS A 167 -6.51 -25.09 -0.93
CA LYS A 167 -5.62 -25.86 -1.82
C LYS A 167 -4.13 -25.57 -1.57
N VAL A 168 -3.79 -24.31 -1.29
CA VAL A 168 -2.41 -23.90 -0.94
C VAL A 168 -1.98 -24.46 0.42
N ASN A 169 -2.90 -24.60 1.37
CA ASN A 169 -2.61 -25.18 2.69
C ASN A 169 -2.46 -26.71 2.63
N GLU A 170 -3.22 -27.39 1.77
CA GLU A 170 -3.13 -28.84 1.54
C GLU A 170 -1.83 -29.23 0.81
N GLU A 171 -1.41 -28.46 -0.20
CA GLU A 171 -0.14 -28.73 -0.93
C GLU A 171 1.12 -28.50 -0.07
N LYS A 172 1.04 -27.74 1.03
CA LYS A 172 2.20 -27.38 1.86
C LYS A 172 2.32 -28.14 3.19
N GLY A 173 1.53 -29.18 3.40
CA GLY A 173 1.73 -30.10 4.53
C GLY A 173 1.42 -29.50 5.91
N GLY A 174 0.34 -28.72 6.01
CA GLY A 174 -0.16 -28.20 7.27
C GLY A 174 0.35 -26.79 7.63
N PRO A 175 -0.22 -26.18 8.70
CA PRO A 175 0.10 -24.81 9.07
C PRO A 175 1.58 -24.69 9.46
N SER A 176 2.32 -23.94 8.66
CA SER A 176 3.76 -23.72 8.87
C SER A 176 3.98 -23.08 10.25
N PRO A 177 4.86 -23.63 11.11
CA PRO A 177 5.06 -23.15 12.49
C PRO A 177 5.54 -21.70 12.60
N GLY A 178 6.00 -21.10 11.49
CA GLY A 178 6.36 -19.68 11.42
C GLY A 178 5.18 -18.70 11.34
N ILE A 179 3.95 -19.17 11.12
CA ILE A 179 2.76 -18.29 11.04
C ILE A 179 2.21 -17.96 12.44
N GLU A 180 2.44 -18.84 13.44
CA GLU A 180 1.94 -18.62 14.80
C GLU A 180 2.73 -17.54 15.56
N GLU A 181 4.06 -17.46 15.34
CA GLU A 181 4.88 -16.33 15.82
C GLU A 181 4.56 -15.03 15.08
N GLY A 182 4.24 -15.11 13.78
CA GLY A 182 3.76 -13.97 13.00
C GLY A 182 2.43 -13.41 13.52
N ALA A 183 1.51 -14.28 13.92
CA ALA A 183 0.21 -13.90 14.49
C ALA A 183 0.35 -13.23 15.87
N LYS A 184 1.24 -13.74 16.73
CA LYS A 184 1.56 -13.12 18.04
C LYS A 184 2.27 -11.76 17.86
N HIS A 185 3.09 -11.61 16.82
CA HIS A 185 3.74 -10.33 16.50
C HIS A 185 2.77 -9.30 15.89
N LEU A 186 1.75 -9.76 15.14
CA LEU A 186 0.64 -8.93 14.66
C LEU A 186 -0.28 -8.46 15.80
N GLU A 187 -0.45 -9.24 16.88
CA GLU A 187 -1.14 -8.81 18.09
C GLU A 187 -0.40 -7.66 18.82
N TRP A 188 0.92 -7.72 18.88
CA TRP A 188 1.73 -6.63 19.45
C TRP A 188 1.59 -5.33 18.62
N LEU A 189 1.52 -5.42 17.29
CA LEU A 189 1.28 -4.27 16.40
C LEU A 189 -0.13 -3.67 16.54
N LYS A 190 -1.12 -4.46 16.98
CA LYS A 190 -2.45 -3.94 17.39
C LYS A 190 -2.37 -3.12 18.67
N HIS A 191 -1.50 -3.49 19.61
CA HIS A 191 -1.32 -2.79 20.89
C HIS A 191 -0.45 -1.52 20.83
N HIS A 192 0.25 -1.27 19.72
CA HIS A 192 1.05 -0.05 19.49
C HIS A 192 0.50 0.85 18.37
N ARG A 193 -0.81 0.78 18.10
CA ARG A 193 -1.54 1.93 17.52
C ARG A 193 -1.72 2.96 18.63
N PHE A 194 -1.15 4.14 18.42
CA PHE A 194 -1.25 5.36 19.25
C PHE A 194 -2.68 5.89 19.56
N PHE A 195 -3.73 5.10 19.33
CA PHE A 195 -5.12 5.43 19.61
C PHE A 195 -5.84 4.14 20.05
N SER A 196 -5.82 3.85 21.35
CA SER A 196 -6.73 2.83 21.91
C SER A 196 -8.18 3.27 21.65
N ALA A 197 -9.11 2.31 21.58
CA ALA A 197 -10.54 2.65 21.50
C ALA A 197 -10.92 3.62 22.63
N ASP A 198 -10.36 3.42 23.82
CA ASP A 198 -10.54 4.29 24.99
C ASP A 198 -10.06 5.73 24.76
N PHE A 199 -8.96 5.93 24.03
CA PHE A 199 -8.48 7.26 23.65
C PHE A 199 -9.45 7.96 22.69
N ILE A 200 -10.01 7.23 21.72
CA ILE A 200 -10.98 7.77 20.77
C ILE A 200 -12.28 8.15 21.49
N TYR A 201 -12.77 7.31 22.41
CA TYR A 201 -13.94 7.62 23.24
C TYR A 201 -13.69 8.83 24.15
N GLY A 202 -12.50 8.93 24.75
CA GLY A 202 -12.11 10.10 25.56
C GLY A 202 -12.08 11.40 24.74
N PHE A 203 -11.54 11.36 23.53
CA PHE A 203 -11.51 12.53 22.64
C PHE A 203 -12.91 12.96 22.18
N LEU A 204 -13.78 12.00 21.81
CA LEU A 204 -15.17 12.29 21.42
C LEU A 204 -16.01 12.82 22.59
N ALA A 205 -15.84 12.26 23.78
CA ALA A 205 -16.52 12.75 24.99
C ALA A 205 -16.08 14.18 25.34
N GLY A 206 -14.78 14.49 25.20
CA GLY A 206 -14.25 15.85 25.40
C GLY A 206 -14.82 16.87 24.41
N LEU A 207 -14.90 16.50 23.12
CA LEU A 207 -15.54 17.36 22.11
C LEU A 207 -17.02 17.60 22.41
N LEU A 208 -17.75 16.56 22.82
CA LEU A 208 -19.17 16.67 23.16
C LEU A 208 -19.40 17.62 24.34
N LEU A 209 -18.61 17.48 25.42
CA LEU A 209 -18.69 18.36 26.59
C LEU A 209 -18.36 19.82 26.24
N THR A 210 -17.40 20.03 25.33
CA THR A 210 -17.04 21.37 24.85
C THR A 210 -18.20 22.02 24.11
N VAL A 211 -18.86 21.28 23.21
CA VAL A 211 -20.03 21.80 22.47
C VAL A 211 -21.19 22.09 23.42
N ILE A 212 -21.48 21.20 24.37
CA ILE A 212 -22.53 21.41 25.39
C ILE A 212 -22.22 22.67 26.22
N GLY A 213 -20.96 22.85 26.66
CA GLY A 213 -20.53 24.02 27.42
C GLY A 213 -20.73 25.32 26.65
N VAL A 214 -20.38 25.36 25.36
CA VAL A 214 -20.60 26.53 24.50
C VAL A 214 -22.08 26.85 24.32
N LEU A 215 -22.94 25.84 24.16
CA LEU A 215 -24.39 26.03 24.04
C LEU A 215 -25.03 26.55 25.33
N LEU A 216 -24.60 26.04 26.50
CA LEU A 216 -25.06 26.53 27.80
C LEU A 216 -24.60 27.96 28.04
N TYR A 217 -23.34 28.27 27.70
CA TYR A 217 -22.80 29.62 27.80
C TYR A 217 -23.56 30.62 26.93
N ALA A 218 -23.85 30.26 25.67
CA ALA A 218 -24.64 31.10 24.77
C ALA A 218 -26.06 31.35 25.28
N LYS A 219 -26.70 30.34 25.88
CA LYS A 219 -28.03 30.48 26.52
C LYS A 219 -28.04 31.32 27.79
N LEU A 220 -26.91 31.46 28.48
CA LEU A 220 -26.82 32.27 29.70
C LEU A 220 -26.67 33.77 29.39
N ILE A 221 -26.17 34.09 28.19
CA ILE A 221 -25.88 35.46 27.75
C ILE A 221 -27.02 36.05 26.89
N ALA A 222 -27.86 35.20 26.29
CA ALA A 222 -29.06 35.59 25.55
C ALA A 222 -30.27 35.72 26.48
#